data_AF-A0A961A4I5-F1
#
_entry.id   AF-A0A961A4I5-F1
#
_cell.length_a   1.000
_cell.length_b   1.000
_cell.length_c   1.000
_cell.angle_alpha   90.00
_cell.angle_beta   90.00
_cell.angle_gamma   90.00
#
_symmetry.space_group_name_H-M   'P 1'
#
loop_
_entity.id
_entity.type
_entity.pdbx_description
1 polymer ?
#
loop_
_entity_poly.entity_id
_entity_poly.type
_entity_poly.pdbx_seq_one_letter_code
_entity_poly.pdbx_strand_id
1 'polypeptide(L)'
;MYIAHNKIREHEFGICKIISALAYHIHPRIAEQIRKRNLEERAYFAELFGDMVDLDSYLFTGSVCVFPGVKRYVSGKGKRRAYNPEYRAIIDDNTFPRHVWCFLEYGNSYNGPNWKATGLGQFELAHVFSHKSSELELESRFFNDFNADLIPDGDFTCACNVVLLPKGTVRPTDNSDNIKAAFYQRYIDLYGEESLNGRAGFRSELVPGWYSELSWNEPMLPDGWQEHIERLLKYRTKRISHLISIAR
;
A
#
# COMPACT_ATOMS: atom_id res chain seq x y z
N MET A 1 -16.03 14.63 33.89
CA MET A 1 -15.16 14.20 32.78
C MET A 1 -16.04 13.40 31.82
N TYR A 2 -16.35 13.96 30.64
CA TYR A 2 -17.20 13.28 29.65
C TYR A 2 -16.33 12.26 28.90
N ILE A 3 -16.63 10.97 29.01
CA ILE A 3 -15.95 9.94 28.22
C ILE A 3 -16.68 9.88 26.89
N ALA A 4 -16.05 10.40 25.83
CA ALA A 4 -16.55 10.22 24.48
C ALA A 4 -16.40 8.73 24.10
N HIS A 5 -17.54 8.06 23.88
CA HIS A 5 -17.54 6.66 23.41
C HIS A 5 -17.34 6.61 21.89
N ASN A 6 -16.54 5.65 21.43
CA ASN A 6 -16.39 5.39 20.00
C ASN A 6 -17.68 4.75 19.46
N LYS A 7 -18.35 5.44 18.53
CA LYS A 7 -19.62 5.03 17.92
C LYS A 7 -19.48 4.55 16.47
N ILE A 8 -18.27 4.25 15.99
CA ILE A 8 -18.06 3.79 14.59
C ILE A 8 -18.98 2.62 14.26
N ARG A 9 -19.11 1.65 15.17
CA ARG A 9 -19.96 0.46 15.00
C ARG A 9 -21.45 0.77 14.79
N GLU A 10 -21.95 1.89 15.31
CA GLU A 10 -23.35 2.32 15.14
C GLU A 10 -23.59 2.93 13.74
N HIS A 11 -22.53 3.34 13.04
CA HIS A 11 -22.61 4.14 11.82
C HIS A 11 -21.76 3.59 10.67
N GLU A 12 -21.36 2.31 10.72
CA GLU A 12 -20.41 1.71 9.76
C GLU A 12 -20.87 1.89 8.32
N PHE A 13 -22.14 1.62 8.01
CA PHE A 13 -22.68 1.82 6.66
C PHE A 13 -22.60 3.28 6.20
N GLY A 14 -23.03 4.23 7.02
CA GLY A 14 -22.99 5.66 6.69
C GLY A 14 -21.56 6.17 6.50
N ILE A 15 -20.64 5.75 7.37
CA ILE A 15 -19.20 6.03 7.26
C ILE A 15 -18.67 5.42 5.96
N CYS A 16 -18.95 4.15 5.71
CA CYS A 16 -18.45 3.42 4.54
C CYS A 16 -18.98 4.02 3.22
N LYS A 17 -20.23 4.46 3.20
CA LYS A 17 -20.85 5.16 2.06
C LYS A 17 -20.13 6.46 1.73
N ILE A 18 -19.69 7.21 2.74
CA ILE A 18 -18.93 8.45 2.53
C ILE A 18 -17.51 8.12 2.05
N ILE A 19 -16.78 7.25 2.75
CA ILE A 19 -15.37 6.99 2.43
C ILE A 19 -15.22 6.23 1.10
N SER A 20 -16.14 5.35 0.71
CA SER A 20 -16.10 4.66 -0.59
C SER A 20 -16.15 5.64 -1.76
N ALA A 21 -16.98 6.68 -1.65
CA ALA A 21 -17.08 7.75 -2.65
C ALA A 21 -15.87 8.71 -2.65
N LEU A 22 -15.07 8.71 -1.58
CA LEU A 22 -13.93 9.60 -1.41
C LEU A 22 -12.56 8.90 -1.50
N ALA A 23 -12.53 7.57 -1.53
CA ALA A 23 -11.31 6.77 -1.60
C ALA A 23 -10.75 6.77 -3.01
N TYR A 24 -9.50 7.22 -3.16
CA TYR A 24 -8.80 7.13 -4.43
C TYR A 24 -7.88 5.91 -4.42
N HIS A 25 -8.21 4.95 -5.27
CA HIS A 25 -7.41 3.76 -5.53
C HIS A 25 -6.52 3.98 -6.77
N ILE A 26 -5.40 3.28 -6.83
CA ILE A 26 -4.55 3.25 -8.01
C ILE A 26 -5.29 2.53 -9.16
N HIS A 27 -5.17 3.03 -10.39
CA HIS A 27 -5.82 2.35 -11.51
C HIS A 27 -5.17 0.98 -11.78
N PRO A 28 -5.95 -0.09 -12.05
CA PRO A 28 -5.41 -1.42 -12.36
C PRO A 28 -4.34 -1.48 -13.47
N ARG A 29 -4.40 -0.61 -14.48
CA ARG A 29 -3.38 -0.52 -15.55
C ARG A 29 -2.02 -0.04 -15.04
N ILE A 30 -2.00 0.84 -14.04
CA ILE A 30 -0.78 1.28 -13.36
C ILE A 30 -0.18 0.11 -12.58
N ALA A 31 -1.02 -0.62 -11.84
CA ALA A 31 -0.61 -1.81 -11.09
C ALA A 31 0.01 -2.87 -12.00
N GLU A 32 -0.61 -3.14 -13.15
CA GLU A 32 -0.10 -4.09 -14.14
C GLU A 32 1.26 -3.66 -14.73
N GLN A 33 1.45 -2.37 -15.02
CA GLN A 33 2.76 -1.87 -15.48
C GLN A 33 3.85 -2.07 -14.42
N ILE A 34 3.52 -1.84 -13.15
CA ILE A 34 4.45 -2.07 -12.02
C ILE A 34 4.75 -3.56 -11.89
N ARG A 35 3.74 -4.43 -11.98
CA ARG A 35 3.89 -5.89 -11.94
C ARG A 35 4.85 -6.38 -13.02
N LYS A 36 4.64 -5.96 -14.27
CA LYS A 36 5.51 -6.28 -15.40
C LYS A 36 6.95 -5.84 -15.12
N ARG A 37 7.15 -4.61 -14.65
CA ARG A 37 8.50 -4.11 -14.34
C ARG A 37 9.14 -4.86 -13.18
N ASN A 38 8.37 -5.27 -12.17
CA ASN A 38 8.85 -6.07 -11.06
C ASN A 38 9.38 -7.42 -11.53
N LEU A 39 8.70 -8.07 -12.48
CA LEU A 39 9.16 -9.30 -13.11
C LEU A 39 10.47 -9.08 -13.89
N GLU A 40 10.54 -8.02 -14.71
CA GLU A 40 11.73 -7.67 -15.51
C GLU A 40 12.96 -7.38 -14.63
N GLU A 41 12.78 -6.68 -13.50
CA GLU A 41 13.88 -6.27 -12.63
C GLU A 41 14.16 -7.22 -11.47
N ARG A 42 13.44 -8.35 -11.35
CA ARG A 42 13.60 -9.27 -10.21
C ARG A 42 15.04 -9.79 -10.08
N ALA A 43 15.67 -10.20 -11.18
CA ALA A 43 17.06 -10.67 -11.18
C ALA A 43 18.04 -9.56 -10.76
N TYR A 44 17.81 -8.33 -11.24
CA TYR A 44 18.61 -7.17 -10.85
C TYR A 44 18.53 -6.91 -9.34
N PHE A 45 17.32 -6.92 -8.76
CA PHE A 45 17.15 -6.74 -7.32
C PHE A 45 17.72 -7.90 -6.50
N ALA A 46 17.67 -9.14 -7.00
CA ALA A 46 18.30 -10.28 -6.35
C ALA A 46 19.82 -10.08 -6.22
N GLU A 47 20.51 -9.65 -7.28
CA GLU A 47 21.94 -9.35 -7.25
C GLU A 47 22.25 -8.12 -6.37
N LEU A 48 21.46 -7.06 -6.50
CA LEU A 48 21.64 -5.83 -5.73
C LEU A 48 21.48 -6.07 -4.23
N PHE A 49 20.51 -6.87 -3.82
CA PHE A 49 20.27 -7.12 -2.39
C PHE A 49 21.18 -8.21 -1.84
N GLY A 50 21.42 -9.31 -2.57
CA GLY A 50 22.04 -10.50 -1.99
C GLY A 50 21.35 -10.89 -0.69
N ASP A 51 22.13 -11.14 0.37
CA ASP A 51 21.58 -11.49 1.69
C ASP A 51 21.10 -10.26 2.51
N MET A 52 21.22 -9.04 1.99
CA MET A 52 20.85 -7.83 2.75
C MET A 52 19.33 -7.63 2.87
N VAL A 53 18.55 -8.12 1.91
CA VAL A 53 17.09 -7.95 1.88
C VAL A 53 16.47 -9.26 1.43
N ASP A 54 15.44 -9.73 2.14
CA ASP A 54 14.63 -10.85 1.67
C ASP A 54 13.76 -10.40 0.50
N LEU A 55 14.16 -10.75 -0.72
CA LEU A 55 13.51 -10.32 -1.94
C LEU A 55 12.07 -10.85 -2.07
N ASP A 56 11.80 -12.05 -1.58
CA ASP A 56 10.51 -12.73 -1.79
C ASP A 56 9.39 -12.10 -0.97
N SER A 57 9.73 -11.48 0.16
CA SER A 57 8.81 -10.63 0.92
C SER A 57 8.35 -9.36 0.18
N TYR A 58 9.02 -8.98 -0.92
CA TYR A 58 8.69 -7.78 -1.69
C TYR A 58 8.30 -8.06 -3.14
N LEU A 59 9.01 -8.94 -3.84
CA LEU A 59 8.83 -9.25 -5.27
C LEU A 59 8.33 -10.69 -5.49
N PHE A 60 7.36 -11.14 -4.69
CA PHE A 60 6.62 -12.38 -4.93
C PHE A 60 5.86 -12.35 -6.28
N THR A 61 5.38 -13.51 -6.74
CA THR A 61 4.59 -13.63 -7.97
C THR A 61 3.36 -12.73 -7.90
N GLY A 62 3.15 -11.88 -8.92
CA GLY A 62 2.04 -10.93 -8.94
C GLY A 62 2.26 -9.65 -8.14
N SER A 63 3.41 -9.49 -7.48
CA SER A 63 3.73 -8.32 -6.67
C SER A 63 3.70 -7.01 -7.46
N VAL A 64 3.04 -6.03 -6.86
CA VAL A 64 3.00 -4.62 -7.28
C VAL A 64 3.64 -3.70 -6.23
N CYS A 65 4.60 -4.25 -5.47
CA CYS A 65 5.48 -3.49 -4.60
C CYS A 65 6.27 -2.46 -5.41
N VAL A 66 6.09 -1.17 -5.12
CA VAL A 66 6.78 -0.11 -5.84
C VAL A 66 8.20 0.06 -5.34
N PHE A 67 8.50 -0.19 -4.07
CA PHE A 67 9.85 -0.02 -3.54
C PHE A 67 10.28 -1.26 -2.75
N PRO A 68 10.80 -2.30 -3.43
CA PRO A 68 11.25 -3.51 -2.76
C PRO A 68 12.40 -3.20 -1.79
N GLY A 69 12.43 -3.91 -0.66
CA GLY A 69 13.38 -3.67 0.42
C GLY A 69 13.11 -2.42 1.26
N VAL A 70 11.95 -1.77 1.11
CA VAL A 70 11.56 -0.64 1.97
C VAL A 70 10.49 -1.09 2.98
N LYS A 71 10.76 -0.88 4.27
CA LYS A 71 9.88 -1.25 5.39
C LYS A 71 9.47 -0.03 6.21
N ARG A 72 8.28 -0.11 6.83
CA ARG A 72 7.76 0.95 7.71
C ARG A 72 8.68 1.16 8.93
N TYR A 73 9.00 2.41 9.22
CA TYR A 73 9.70 2.85 10.42
C TYR A 73 8.85 2.60 11.68
N VAL A 74 9.42 1.86 12.63
CA VAL A 74 8.91 1.73 13.99
C VAL A 74 9.76 2.63 14.89
N SER A 75 9.11 3.44 15.72
CA SER A 75 9.79 4.44 16.56
C SER A 75 10.94 3.84 17.37
N GLY A 76 12.08 4.53 17.37
CA GLY A 76 13.28 4.14 18.13
C GLY A 76 14.25 3.22 17.38
N LYS A 77 13.96 2.82 16.14
CA LYS A 77 14.77 1.83 15.42
C LYS A 77 15.36 2.36 14.11
N GLY A 78 16.60 2.84 14.19
CA GLY A 78 17.44 3.18 13.04
C GLY A 78 17.21 4.56 12.40
N LYS A 79 17.98 4.85 11.35
CA LYS A 79 17.93 6.13 10.61
C LYS A 79 16.91 6.03 9.47
N ARG A 80 15.96 6.97 9.42
CA ARG A 80 14.98 7.05 8.32
C ARG A 80 15.66 7.24 6.97
N ARG A 81 15.12 6.58 5.95
CA ARG A 81 15.59 6.54 4.55
C ARG A 81 17.02 6.02 4.42
N ALA A 82 17.39 5.06 5.27
CA ALA A 82 18.65 4.35 5.23
C ALA A 82 18.40 2.86 5.49
N TYR A 83 19.32 2.01 5.02
CA TYR A 83 19.32 0.60 5.33
C TYR A 83 19.53 0.37 6.84
N ASN A 84 18.80 -0.61 7.39
CA ASN A 84 18.94 -1.07 8.76
C ASN A 84 19.24 -2.58 8.74
N PRO A 85 20.42 -3.02 9.24
CA PRO A 85 20.80 -4.43 9.27
C PRO A 85 19.87 -5.33 10.07
N GLU A 86 19.32 -4.86 11.20
CA GLU A 86 18.41 -5.65 12.05
C GLU A 86 17.12 -5.98 11.32
N TYR A 87 16.64 -5.04 10.51
CA TYR A 87 15.43 -5.20 9.73
C TYR A 87 15.66 -5.77 8.34
N ARG A 88 16.91 -5.86 7.90
CA ARG A 88 17.28 -6.29 6.54
C ARG A 88 16.48 -5.51 5.47
N ALA A 89 16.34 -4.20 5.69
CA ALA A 89 15.52 -3.32 4.87
C ALA A 89 15.92 -1.84 5.02
N ILE A 90 15.60 -1.04 4.00
CA ILE A 90 15.57 0.42 4.06
C ILE A 90 14.35 0.84 4.88
N ILE A 91 14.57 1.62 5.93
CA ILE A 91 13.47 2.01 6.82
C ILE A 91 12.93 3.38 6.44
N ASP A 92 11.61 3.50 6.24
CA ASP A 92 10.96 4.76 5.92
C ASP A 92 9.62 4.91 6.65
N ASP A 93 9.18 6.15 6.87
CA ASP A 93 7.88 6.40 7.46
C ASP A 93 6.76 6.34 6.42
N ASN A 94 6.64 7.35 5.55
CA ASN A 94 5.62 7.41 4.50
C ASN A 94 6.15 8.16 3.26
N THR A 95 7.45 8.42 3.16
CA THR A 95 8.05 9.11 2.02
C THR A 95 7.92 8.27 0.75
N PHE A 96 8.24 6.98 0.84
CA PHE A 96 8.24 6.08 -0.31
C PHE A 96 6.84 5.83 -0.87
N PRO A 97 5.83 5.45 -0.07
CA PRO A 97 4.45 5.37 -0.55
C PRO A 97 3.93 6.68 -1.17
N ARG A 98 4.36 7.86 -0.67
CA ARG A 98 3.97 9.17 -1.24
C ARG A 98 4.59 9.43 -2.61
N HIS A 99 5.74 8.83 -2.93
CA HIS A 99 6.31 8.96 -4.28
C HIS A 99 5.33 8.45 -5.33
N VAL A 100 4.61 7.35 -5.08
CA VAL A 100 3.65 6.77 -6.03
C VAL A 100 2.65 7.82 -6.52
N TRP A 101 1.96 8.47 -5.57
CA TRP A 101 0.96 9.51 -5.87
C TRP A 101 1.56 10.79 -6.44
N CYS A 102 2.75 11.21 -5.97
CA CYS A 102 3.42 12.39 -6.54
C CYS A 102 3.84 12.20 -8.00
N PHE A 103 4.36 11.02 -8.34
CA PHE A 103 4.72 10.76 -9.73
C PHE A 103 3.48 10.70 -10.60
N LEU A 104 2.39 10.07 -10.14
CA LEU A 104 1.14 10.05 -10.91
C LEU A 104 0.56 11.45 -11.14
N GLU A 105 0.55 12.29 -10.12
CA GLU A 105 -0.05 13.63 -10.18
C GLU A 105 0.78 14.62 -11.01
N TYR A 106 2.11 14.63 -10.88
CA TYR A 106 2.95 15.66 -11.52
C TYR A 106 4.35 15.17 -11.95
N GLY A 107 4.55 13.85 -12.03
CA GLY A 107 5.73 13.26 -12.67
C GLY A 107 7.05 13.39 -11.90
N ASN A 108 7.02 13.70 -10.60
CA ASN A 108 8.23 13.93 -9.80
C ASN A 108 8.14 13.31 -8.40
N SER A 109 9.29 13.16 -7.73
CA SER A 109 9.37 12.59 -6.39
C SER A 109 8.76 13.51 -5.33
N TYR A 110 7.98 12.94 -4.41
CA TYR A 110 7.55 13.58 -3.17
C TYR A 110 8.62 14.45 -2.51
N ASN A 111 8.22 15.70 -2.25
CA ASN A 111 8.73 16.53 -1.18
C ASN A 111 7.53 17.27 -0.53
N GLY A 112 7.71 17.73 0.71
CA GLY A 112 6.63 18.38 1.47
C GLY A 112 5.98 19.57 0.75
N PRO A 113 6.75 20.51 0.17
CA PRO A 113 6.21 21.61 -0.62
C PRO A 113 5.33 21.16 -1.80
N ASN A 114 5.84 20.25 -2.65
CA ASN A 114 5.12 19.79 -3.84
C ASN A 114 3.85 19.01 -3.47
N TRP A 115 3.90 18.21 -2.40
CA TRP A 115 2.71 17.52 -1.89
C TRP A 115 1.59 18.49 -1.53
N LYS A 116 1.93 19.64 -0.93
CA LYS A 116 0.92 20.67 -0.63
C LYS A 116 0.44 21.39 -1.88
N ALA A 117 1.37 21.77 -2.77
CA ALA A 117 1.08 22.54 -3.98
C ALA A 117 0.18 21.79 -4.98
N THR A 118 0.25 20.46 -4.99
CA THR A 118 -0.52 19.58 -5.89
C THR A 118 -1.88 19.17 -5.33
N GLY A 119 -2.31 19.73 -4.20
CA GLY A 119 -3.57 19.33 -3.55
C GLY A 119 -3.51 17.99 -2.80
N LEU A 120 -2.49 17.15 -3.02
CA LEU A 120 -2.24 15.92 -2.26
C LEU A 120 -2.14 16.18 -0.74
N GLY A 121 -1.80 17.41 -0.36
CA GLY A 121 -1.84 17.92 1.01
C GLY A 121 -3.18 17.80 1.73
N GLN A 122 -4.29 17.65 1.01
CA GLN A 122 -5.62 17.44 1.56
C GLN A 122 -5.91 15.97 1.90
N PHE A 123 -5.03 15.06 1.49
CA PHE A 123 -5.20 13.62 1.66
C PHE A 123 -4.20 13.06 2.68
N GLU A 124 -4.57 11.90 3.21
CA GLU A 124 -3.70 10.98 3.92
C GLU A 124 -3.63 9.64 3.20
N LEU A 125 -2.53 8.92 3.46
CA LEU A 125 -2.37 7.56 2.96
C LEU A 125 -2.95 6.59 3.97
N ALA A 126 -3.74 5.64 3.47
CA ALA A 126 -4.12 4.47 4.22
C ALA A 126 -3.69 3.21 3.47
N HIS A 127 -3.40 2.16 4.25
CA HIS A 127 -3.15 0.83 3.74
C HIS A 127 -4.42 -0.01 3.89
N VAL A 128 -4.78 -0.77 2.86
CA VAL A 128 -5.95 -1.66 2.89
C VAL A 128 -5.62 -2.92 3.72
N PHE A 129 -4.59 -3.63 3.30
CA PHE A 129 -3.96 -4.74 4.01
C PHE A 129 -2.81 -4.26 4.88
N SER A 130 -2.61 -4.96 5.98
CA SER A 130 -1.57 -4.63 6.92
C SER A 130 -0.19 -4.94 6.37
N HIS A 131 0.75 -4.06 6.73
CA HIS A 131 2.18 -4.24 6.58
C HIS A 131 2.85 -4.49 7.95
N LYS A 132 2.08 -4.92 8.96
CA LYS A 132 2.55 -5.27 10.30
C LYS A 132 2.05 -6.65 10.70
N SER A 133 2.96 -7.50 11.16
CA SER A 133 2.62 -8.86 11.60
C SER A 133 1.57 -8.91 12.71
N SER A 134 1.51 -7.90 13.60
CA SER A 134 0.54 -7.82 14.70
C SER A 134 -0.91 -7.66 14.26
N GLU A 135 -1.16 -7.28 13.01
CA GLU A 135 -2.51 -7.03 12.47
C GLU A 135 -2.98 -8.16 11.52
N LEU A 136 -2.14 -9.19 11.31
CA LEU A 136 -2.41 -10.31 10.40
C LEU A 136 -3.47 -11.29 10.93
N GLU A 137 -3.65 -11.39 12.24
CA GLU A 137 -4.65 -12.29 12.84
C GLU A 137 -6.10 -11.93 12.46
N LEU A 138 -6.38 -10.65 12.25
CA LEU A 138 -7.67 -10.23 11.72
C LEU A 138 -7.79 -10.59 10.24
N GLU A 139 -6.73 -10.39 9.47
CA GLU A 139 -6.70 -10.66 8.02
C GLU A 139 -6.89 -12.13 7.70
N SER A 140 -6.26 -13.03 8.45
CA SER A 140 -6.37 -14.48 8.21
C SER A 140 -7.81 -15.00 8.27
N ARG A 141 -8.71 -14.31 8.97
CA ARG A 141 -10.13 -14.70 9.08
C ARG A 141 -10.88 -14.51 7.75
N PHE A 142 -10.39 -13.63 6.88
CA PHE A 142 -11.00 -13.26 5.60
C PHE A 142 -10.49 -14.08 4.41
N PHE A 143 -9.57 -15.02 4.63
CA PHE A 143 -8.97 -15.84 3.57
C PHE A 143 -9.02 -17.32 3.94
N ASN A 144 -9.31 -18.18 2.97
CA ASN A 144 -9.27 -19.63 3.15
C ASN A 144 -7.82 -20.14 3.22
N ASP A 145 -6.94 -19.54 2.43
CA ASP A 145 -5.51 -19.87 2.40
C ASP A 145 -4.70 -18.66 2.87
N PHE A 146 -4.05 -18.80 4.02
CA PHE A 146 -3.24 -17.75 4.62
C PHE A 146 -1.89 -18.31 5.07
N ASN A 147 -0.81 -17.71 4.60
CA ASN A 147 0.53 -18.08 5.03
C ASN A 147 0.78 -17.61 6.47
N ALA A 148 0.85 -18.54 7.42
CA ALA A 148 1.10 -18.23 8.83
C ALA A 148 2.45 -17.53 9.07
N ASP A 149 3.43 -17.76 8.19
CA ASP A 149 4.77 -17.18 8.25
C ASP A 149 4.91 -15.93 7.35
N LEU A 150 3.78 -15.32 6.96
CA LEU A 150 3.76 -14.15 6.10
C LEU A 150 4.58 -12.98 6.68
N ILE A 151 5.50 -12.47 5.86
CA ILE A 151 6.21 -11.21 6.07
C ILE A 151 5.58 -10.17 5.13
N PRO A 152 4.68 -9.29 5.62
CA PRO A 152 3.91 -8.39 4.77
C PRO A 152 4.67 -7.10 4.43
N ASP A 153 6.01 -7.15 4.36
CA ASP A 153 6.81 -5.94 4.19
C ASP A 153 6.61 -5.32 2.79
N GLY A 154 6.39 -6.15 1.76
CA GLY A 154 6.02 -5.70 0.42
C GLY A 154 4.72 -4.89 0.36
N ASP A 155 3.79 -5.15 1.28
CA ASP A 155 2.49 -4.49 1.33
C ASP A 155 2.63 -2.99 1.70
N PHE A 156 3.74 -2.59 2.34
CA PHE A 156 3.96 -1.21 2.75
C PHE A 156 4.07 -0.24 1.57
N THR A 157 4.70 -0.66 0.48
CA THR A 157 4.86 0.17 -0.74
C THR A 157 4.15 -0.41 -1.96
N CYS A 158 3.25 -1.38 -1.73
CA CYS A 158 2.40 -1.97 -2.75
C CYS A 158 1.43 -0.93 -3.33
N ALA A 159 1.46 -0.73 -4.65
CA ALA A 159 0.63 0.28 -5.31
C ALA A 159 -0.87 0.03 -5.09
N CYS A 160 -1.30 -1.24 -5.18
CA CYS A 160 -2.69 -1.62 -4.93
C CYS A 160 -3.11 -1.44 -3.47
N ASN A 161 -2.15 -1.47 -2.54
CA ASN A 161 -2.43 -1.43 -1.11
C ASN A 161 -2.49 -0.01 -0.55
N VAL A 162 -2.06 1.00 -1.30
CA VAL A 162 -1.98 2.39 -0.82
C VAL A 162 -3.09 3.22 -1.45
N VAL A 163 -4.02 3.71 -0.62
CA VAL A 163 -5.14 4.56 -1.04
C VAL A 163 -5.00 5.97 -0.49
N LEU A 164 -5.53 6.97 -1.21
CA LEU A 164 -5.70 8.31 -0.66
C LEU A 164 -7.10 8.48 -0.11
N LEU A 165 -7.17 9.00 1.11
CA LEU A 165 -8.41 9.41 1.77
C LEU A 165 -8.31 10.88 2.15
N PRO A 166 -9.38 11.68 2.02
CA PRO A 166 -9.37 13.04 2.53
C PRO A 166 -9.05 13.07 4.03
N LYS A 167 -8.24 14.03 4.46
CA LYS A 167 -7.93 14.16 5.89
C LYS A 167 -9.19 14.39 6.70
N GLY A 168 -9.24 13.79 7.89
CA GLY A 168 -10.37 13.90 8.80
C GLY A 168 -11.48 12.87 8.54
N THR A 169 -11.28 11.94 7.60
CA THR A 169 -12.15 10.77 7.45
C THR A 169 -11.68 9.61 8.32
N VAL A 170 -12.57 8.64 8.56
CA VAL A 170 -12.23 7.34 9.13
C VAL A 170 -11.38 6.55 8.12
N ARG A 171 -10.35 5.85 8.60
CA ARG A 171 -9.48 5.00 7.77
C ARG A 171 -9.95 3.54 7.79
N PRO A 172 -9.59 2.72 6.78
CA PRO A 172 -9.99 1.31 6.71
C PRO A 172 -9.46 0.47 7.88
N THR A 173 -8.36 0.93 8.50
CA THR A 173 -7.72 0.28 9.65
C THR A 173 -8.34 0.66 11.00
N ASP A 174 -9.33 1.56 11.04
CA ASP A 174 -9.88 2.07 12.29
C ASP A 174 -10.97 1.11 12.83
N ASN A 175 -10.63 0.23 13.79
CA ASN A 175 -11.49 -0.55 14.70
C ASN A 175 -12.88 -1.04 14.22
N SER A 176 -13.07 -1.29 12.93
CA SER A 176 -14.30 -1.81 12.32
C SER A 176 -13.95 -2.86 11.27
N ASP A 177 -14.26 -4.12 11.59
CA ASP A 177 -14.02 -5.26 10.72
C ASP A 177 -14.87 -5.15 9.43
N ASN A 178 -16.07 -4.58 9.53
CA ASN A 178 -16.98 -4.39 8.40
C ASN A 178 -16.46 -3.35 7.40
N ILE A 179 -15.95 -2.22 7.88
CA ILE A 179 -15.32 -1.21 7.01
C ILE A 179 -14.07 -1.81 6.36
N LYS A 180 -13.25 -2.56 7.13
CA LYS A 180 -12.05 -3.21 6.58
C LYS A 180 -12.41 -4.24 5.51
N ALA A 181 -13.43 -5.07 5.75
CA ALA A 181 -13.94 -6.05 4.80
C ALA A 181 -14.44 -5.42 3.50
N ALA A 182 -15.12 -4.26 3.57
CA ALA A 182 -15.53 -3.52 2.38
C ALA A 182 -14.33 -3.04 1.55
N PHE A 183 -13.24 -2.59 2.18
CA PHE A 183 -12.01 -2.21 1.47
C PHE A 183 -11.26 -3.42 0.91
N TYR A 184 -11.28 -4.58 1.58
CA TYR A 184 -10.76 -5.81 0.99
C TYR A 184 -11.53 -6.20 -0.27
N GLN A 185 -12.86 -6.22 -0.20
CA GLN A 185 -13.68 -6.53 -1.38
C GLN A 185 -13.40 -5.54 -2.52
N ARG A 186 -13.28 -4.23 -2.23
CA ARG A 186 -12.91 -3.25 -3.27
C ARG A 186 -11.52 -3.51 -3.86
N TYR A 187 -10.55 -3.92 -3.05
CA TYR A 187 -9.24 -4.32 -3.56
C TYR A 187 -9.37 -5.52 -4.50
N ILE A 188 -10.11 -6.57 -4.10
CA ILE A 188 -10.32 -7.77 -4.91
C ILE A 188 -11.03 -7.42 -6.23
N ASP A 189 -12.07 -6.58 -6.18
CA ASP A 189 -12.81 -6.15 -7.37
C ASP A 189 -11.92 -5.43 -8.40
N LEU A 190 -10.92 -4.68 -7.92
CA LEU A 190 -10.01 -3.92 -8.79
C LEU A 190 -8.82 -4.72 -9.31
N TYR A 191 -8.24 -5.59 -8.48
CA TYR A 191 -6.92 -6.17 -8.74
C TYR A 191 -6.90 -7.70 -8.69
N GLY A 192 -7.98 -8.33 -8.25
CA GLY A 192 -7.99 -9.75 -7.89
C GLY A 192 -7.09 -10.06 -6.70
N GLU A 193 -6.76 -11.35 -6.55
CA GLU A 193 -5.94 -11.85 -5.45
C GLU A 193 -4.45 -11.99 -5.81
N GLU A 194 -4.10 -11.89 -7.09
CA GLU A 194 -2.72 -12.16 -7.57
C GLU A 194 -1.67 -11.25 -6.91
N SER A 195 -2.06 -10.03 -6.54
CA SER A 195 -1.18 -9.06 -5.88
C SER A 195 -1.19 -9.14 -4.36
N LEU A 196 -1.84 -10.13 -3.77
CA LEU A 196 -1.83 -10.38 -2.33
C LEU A 196 -0.66 -11.27 -1.94
N ASN A 197 0.21 -10.76 -1.07
CA ASN A 197 1.30 -11.54 -0.53
C ASN A 197 0.78 -12.61 0.44
N GLY A 198 0.88 -13.89 0.09
CA GLY A 198 0.59 -15.02 0.98
C GLY A 198 -0.86 -15.11 1.49
N ARG A 199 -1.82 -14.52 0.78
CA ARG A 199 -3.27 -14.56 1.08
C ARG A 199 -4.01 -15.00 -0.18
N ALA A 200 -4.90 -15.98 -0.08
CA ALA A 200 -5.74 -16.42 -1.19
C ALA A 200 -7.09 -17.00 -0.70
N GLY A 201 -8.05 -17.10 -1.61
CA GLY A 201 -9.41 -17.55 -1.34
C GLY A 201 -10.15 -16.57 -0.44
N PHE A 202 -10.29 -15.32 -0.89
CA PHE A 202 -11.03 -14.29 -0.16
C PHE A 202 -12.47 -14.72 0.10
N ARG A 203 -12.89 -14.57 1.35
CA ARG A 203 -14.19 -15.00 1.86
C ARG A 203 -15.21 -13.88 1.70
N SER A 204 -15.75 -13.74 0.47
CA SER A 204 -16.71 -12.70 0.13
C SER A 204 -18.01 -12.78 0.95
N GLU A 205 -18.33 -13.93 1.55
CA GLU A 205 -19.46 -14.08 2.46
C GLU A 205 -19.29 -13.34 3.79
N LEU A 206 -18.07 -12.93 4.14
CA LEU A 206 -17.78 -12.11 5.32
C LEU A 206 -17.87 -10.60 5.05
N VAL A 207 -18.16 -10.21 3.80
CA VAL A 207 -18.36 -8.81 3.42
C VAL A 207 -19.77 -8.37 3.84
N PRO A 208 -19.93 -7.16 4.40
CA PRO A 208 -21.25 -6.68 4.80
C PRO A 208 -22.23 -6.66 3.62
N GLY A 209 -23.47 -7.12 3.85
CA GLY A 209 -24.48 -7.23 2.80
C GLY A 209 -24.84 -5.90 2.10
N TRP A 210 -24.54 -4.76 2.73
CA TRP A 210 -24.71 -3.42 2.16
C TRP A 210 -23.55 -2.98 1.24
N TYR A 211 -22.53 -3.82 1.01
CA TYR A 211 -21.40 -3.49 0.14
C TYR A 211 -21.84 -3.09 -1.27
N SER A 212 -22.84 -3.79 -1.83
CA SER A 212 -23.39 -3.49 -3.16
C SER A 212 -24.10 -2.13 -3.24
N GLU A 213 -24.42 -1.51 -2.10
CA GLU A 213 -25.03 -0.17 -2.04
C GLU A 213 -23.98 0.95 -1.99
N LEU A 214 -22.70 0.61 -1.86
CA LEU A 214 -21.61 1.58 -1.87
C LEU A 214 -21.35 2.09 -3.30
N SER A 215 -21.09 3.38 -3.42
CA SER A 215 -20.65 4.00 -4.66
C SER A 215 -19.17 4.31 -4.55
N TRP A 216 -18.34 3.39 -5.02
CA TRP A 216 -16.90 3.59 -5.04
C TRP A 216 -16.50 4.63 -6.08
N ASN A 217 -15.53 5.47 -5.73
CA ASN A 217 -14.87 6.28 -6.74
C ASN A 217 -14.12 5.35 -7.71
N GLU A 218 -14.28 5.60 -9.01
CA GLU A 218 -13.61 4.81 -10.03
C GLU A 218 -12.14 5.26 -10.15
N PRO A 219 -11.17 4.33 -10.16
CA PRO A 219 -9.77 4.69 -10.25
C PRO A 219 -9.49 5.50 -11.52
N MET A 220 -9.02 6.73 -11.35
CA MET A 220 -8.68 7.60 -12.46
C MET A 220 -7.36 7.16 -13.10
N LEU A 221 -7.29 7.24 -14.44
CA LEU A 221 -6.06 7.11 -15.21
C LEU A 221 -5.63 8.50 -15.70
N PRO A 222 -4.66 9.17 -15.04
CA PRO A 222 -4.25 10.51 -15.43
C PRO A 222 -3.67 10.55 -16.85
N ASP A 223 -3.77 11.69 -17.51
CA ASP A 223 -3.06 11.91 -18.78
C ASP A 223 -1.55 11.77 -18.58
N GLY A 224 -0.87 11.10 -19.52
CA GLY A 224 0.57 10.86 -19.43
C GLY A 224 1.01 9.89 -18.32
N TRP A 225 0.08 9.14 -17.71
CA TRP A 225 0.40 8.22 -16.61
C TRP A 225 1.52 7.21 -16.94
N GLN A 226 1.61 6.73 -18.19
CA GLN A 226 2.67 5.79 -18.57
C GLN A 226 4.06 6.40 -18.40
N GLU A 227 4.23 7.66 -18.79
CA GLU A 227 5.51 8.37 -18.64
C GLU A 227 5.80 8.63 -17.16
N HIS A 228 4.79 9.03 -16.39
CA HIS A 228 4.89 9.26 -14.96
C HIS A 228 5.31 7.99 -14.19
N ILE A 229 4.71 6.84 -14.53
CA ILE A 229 5.07 5.55 -13.94
C ILE A 229 6.46 5.10 -14.39
N GLU A 230 6.84 5.30 -15.64
CA GLU A 230 8.20 5.00 -16.10
C GLU A 230 9.24 5.84 -15.34
N ARG A 231 8.96 7.13 -15.10
CA ARG A 231 9.82 8.00 -14.28
C ARG A 231 9.88 7.53 -12.83
N LEU A 232 8.77 7.09 -12.24
CA LEU A 232 8.71 6.51 -10.89
C LEU A 232 9.59 5.25 -10.78
N LEU A 233 9.47 4.34 -11.74
CA LEU A 233 10.20 3.06 -11.73
C LEU A 233 11.71 3.28 -11.94
N LYS A 234 12.10 4.22 -12.83
CA LYS A 234 13.50 4.66 -12.94
C LYS A 234 14.02 5.29 -11.65
N TYR A 235 13.21 6.17 -11.03
CA TYR A 235 13.56 6.79 -9.76
C TYR A 235 13.76 5.75 -8.66
N ARG A 236 12.83 4.79 -8.53
CA ARG A 236 12.91 3.65 -7.62
C ARG A 236 14.25 2.95 -7.73
N THR A 237 14.58 2.46 -8.93
CA THR A 237 15.75 1.60 -9.14
C THR A 237 17.02 2.37 -8.81
N LYS A 238 17.14 3.63 -9.27
CA LYS A 238 18.26 4.51 -8.89
C LYS A 238 18.34 4.74 -7.38
N ARG A 239 17.20 5.02 -6.74
CA ARG A 239 17.16 5.39 -5.32
C ARG A 239 17.51 4.21 -4.41
N ILE A 240 16.93 3.04 -4.67
CA ILE A 240 17.21 1.82 -3.89
C ILE A 240 18.67 1.43 -4.07
N SER A 241 19.17 1.40 -5.31
CA SER A 241 20.57 1.04 -5.59
C SER A 241 21.56 1.93 -4.85
N HIS A 242 21.31 3.24 -4.84
CA HIS A 242 22.14 4.18 -4.10
C HIS A 242 22.11 3.94 -2.58
N LEU A 243 20.94 3.63 -2.01
CA LEU A 243 20.81 3.39 -0.58
C LEU A 243 21.49 2.08 -0.15
N ILE A 244 21.40 1.05 -0.98
CA ILE A 244 22.09 -0.22 -0.76
C ILE A 244 23.61 -0.07 -0.96
N SER A 245 24.06 0.68 -1.97
CA SER A 245 25.50 0.88 -2.21
C SER A 245 26.21 1.63 -1.09
N ILE A 246 25.52 2.51 -0.36
CA ILE A 246 26.07 3.20 0.82
C ILE A 246 26.12 2.27 2.04
N ALA A 247 25.27 1.25 2.08
CA ALA A 247 25.15 0.34 3.21
C ALA A 247 26.13 -0.85 3.15
N ARG A 248 26.70 -1.11 1.97
CA ARG A 248 27.83 -2.03 1.76
C ARG A 248 29.13 -1.32 2.11
#